data_AF-A0A928G062-F1
#
_entry.id   AF-A0A928G062-F1
#
_cell.length_a   1.000
_cell.length_b   1.000
_cell.length_c   1.000
_cell.angle_alpha   90.00
_cell.angle_beta   90.00
_cell.angle_gamma   90.00
#
_symmetry.space_group_name_H-M   'P 1'
#
loop_
_entity.id
_entity.type
_entity.pdbx_description
1 polymer ?
#
loop_
_entity_poly.entity_id
_entity_poly.type
_entity_poly.pdbx_seq_one_letter_code
_entity_poly.pdbx_strand_id
1 'polypeptide(L)' 'MNAQRRKEIAKAISLMEQAREILDATAEEERDAYDNLPEGIQYSERGNQMEEYADTLERVCAEISDYIDELQEVIDN' A
#
# COMPACT_ATOMS: atom_id res chain seq x y z
N MET A 1 -16.53 -9.96 -21.28
CA MET A 1 -16.44 -10.92 -20.15
C MET A 1 -17.83 -11.22 -19.60
N ASN A 2 -18.11 -12.40 -19.01
CA ASN A 2 -19.43 -12.69 -18.44
C ASN A 2 -19.64 -12.04 -17.05
N ALA A 3 -20.90 -11.90 -16.64
CA ALA A 3 -21.27 -11.19 -15.40
C ALA A 3 -20.65 -11.81 -14.14
N GLN A 4 -20.58 -13.15 -14.05
CA GLN A 4 -19.99 -13.81 -12.88
C GLN A 4 -18.49 -13.49 -12.75
N ARG A 5 -17.73 -13.53 -13.86
CA ARG A 5 -16.30 -13.18 -13.86
C ARG A 5 -16.06 -11.70 -13.52
N ARG A 6 -16.90 -10.79 -14.05
CA ARG A 6 -16.87 -9.36 -13.67
C ARG A 6 -17.08 -9.18 -12.16
N LYS A 7 -18.01 -9.93 -11.56
CA LYS A 7 -18.29 -9.88 -10.12
C LYS A 7 -17.12 -10.35 -9.26
N GLU A 8 -16.43 -11.42 -9.65
CA GLU A 8 -15.26 -11.89 -8.91
C GLU A 8 -14.10 -10.90 -8.99
N ILE A 9 -13.89 -10.24 -10.13
CA ILE A 9 -12.86 -9.19 -10.27
C ILE A 9 -13.21 -7.96 -9.43
N ALA A 10 -14.47 -7.50 -9.44
CA ALA A 10 -14.91 -6.41 -8.57
C ALA A 10 -14.70 -6.72 -7.07
N LYS A 11 -14.90 -7.99 -6.66
CA LYS A 11 -14.58 -8.44 -5.31
C LYS A 11 -13.07 -8.39 -5.04
N ALA A 12 -12.24 -8.80 -5.99
CA ALA A 12 -10.78 -8.71 -5.85
C ALA A 12 -10.32 -7.27 -5.70
N ILE A 13 -10.83 -6.34 -6.51
CA ILE A 13 -10.58 -4.89 -6.39
C ILE A 13 -10.88 -4.41 -4.98
N SER A 14 -12.07 -4.71 -4.45
CA SER A 14 -12.46 -4.28 -3.09
C SER A 14 -11.55 -4.86 -1.99
N LEU A 15 -11.03 -6.08 -2.17
CA LEU A 15 -10.05 -6.66 -1.23
C LEU A 15 -8.68 -6.00 -1.35
N MET A 16 -8.27 -5.62 -2.56
CA MET A 16 -7.03 -4.88 -2.79
C MET A 16 -7.10 -3.48 -2.19
N GLU A 17 -8.23 -2.78 -2.32
CA GLU A 17 -8.48 -1.48 -1.67
C GLU A 17 -8.33 -1.59 -0.14
N GLN A 18 -8.97 -2.59 0.47
CA GLN A 18 -8.85 -2.84 1.92
C GLN A 18 -7.40 -3.15 2.35
N ALA A 19 -6.69 -3.97 1.56
CA ALA A 19 -5.30 -4.26 1.83
C ALA A 19 -4.42 -3.00 1.73
N ARG A 20 -4.67 -2.16 0.71
CA ARG A 20 -3.99 -0.88 0.52
C ARG A 20 -4.20 0.04 1.72
N GLU A 21 -5.44 0.21 2.19
CA GLU A 21 -5.75 1.06 3.35
C GLU A 21 -5.04 0.60 4.63
N ILE A 22 -4.94 -0.71 4.87
CA ILE A 22 -4.20 -1.26 6.01
C ILE A 22 -2.70 -0.94 5.89
N LEU A 23 -2.13 -1.13 4.70
CA LEU A 23 -0.71 -0.87 4.44
C LEU A 23 -0.37 0.61 4.55
N ASP A 24 -1.24 1.48 4.04
CA ASP A 24 -1.11 2.95 4.08
C ASP A 24 -1.09 3.45 5.52
N ALA A 25 -2.04 3.00 6.34
CA ALA A 25 -2.06 3.32 7.77
C ALA A 25 -0.80 2.83 8.49
N THR A 26 -0.31 1.63 8.16
CA THR A 26 0.92 1.09 8.75
C THR A 26 2.15 1.90 8.31
N ALA A 27 2.18 2.35 7.05
CA ALA A 27 3.26 3.17 6.54
C ALA A 27 3.33 4.53 7.25
N GLU A 28 2.18 5.18 7.45
CA GLU A 28 2.06 6.41 8.23
C GLU A 28 2.56 6.21 9.67
N GLU A 29 2.15 5.11 10.33
CA GLU A 29 2.63 4.77 11.67
C GLU A 29 4.16 4.58 11.73
N GLU A 30 4.78 3.92 10.75
CA GLU A 30 6.24 3.76 10.68
C GLU A 30 6.95 5.10 10.42
N ARG A 31 6.38 5.94 9.54
CA ARG A 31 6.90 7.28 9.22
C ARG A 31 6.87 8.19 10.47
N ASP A 32 5.74 8.22 11.16
CA ASP A 32 5.58 8.92 12.42
C ASP A 32 6.52 8.38 13.51
N ALA A 33 6.68 7.06 13.59
CA ALA A 33 7.59 6.45 14.55
C ALA A 33 9.04 6.86 14.28
N TYR A 34 9.47 6.91 13.02
CA TYR A 34 10.78 7.38 12.61
C TYR A 34 11.00 8.88 12.91
N ASP A 35 10.04 9.73 12.54
CA ASP A 35 10.12 11.18 12.73
C ASP A 35 10.18 11.58 14.22
N ASN A 36 9.59 10.76 15.10
CA ASN A 36 9.64 10.96 16.55
C ASN A 36 10.91 10.40 17.22
N LEU A 37 11.81 9.72 16.49
CA LEU A 37 13.08 9.26 17.05
C LEU A 37 14.04 10.43 17.30
N PRO A 38 14.93 10.32 18.31
CA PRO A 38 16.08 11.23 18.42
C PRO A 38 16.95 11.19 17.16
N GLU A 39 17.48 12.33 16.70
CA GLU A 39 18.31 12.44 15.48
C GLU A 39 19.44 11.39 15.41
N GLY A 40 20.12 11.13 16.52
CA GLY A 40 21.20 10.13 16.55
C GLY A 40 20.73 8.69 16.29
N ILE A 41 19.45 8.39 16.50
CA ILE A 41 18.81 7.10 16.20
C ILE A 41 18.23 7.10 14.78
N GLN A 42 17.70 8.23 14.30
CA GLN A 42 17.24 8.36 12.91
C GLN A 42 18.35 7.98 11.92
N TYR A 43 19.56 8.51 12.12
CA TYR A 43 20.71 8.19 11.27
C TYR A 43 21.42 6.86 11.62
N SER A 44 20.89 6.10 12.57
CA SER A 44 21.41 4.77 12.88
C SER A 44 20.91 3.73 11.88
N GLU A 45 21.54 2.57 11.84
CA GLU A 45 21.09 1.43 11.03
C GLU A 45 19.61 1.09 11.28
N ARG A 46 19.17 1.21 12.54
CA ARG A 46 17.76 0.98 12.92
C ARG A 46 16.82 2.03 12.34
N GLY A 47 17.21 3.30 12.34
CA GLY A 47 16.38 4.38 11.80
C GLY A 47 16.23 4.25 10.29
N ASN A 48 17.35 4.02 9.59
CA ASN A 48 17.34 3.75 8.14
C ASN A 48 16.43 2.56 7.78
N GLN A 49 16.43 1.50 8.61
CA GLN A 49 15.57 0.34 8.38
C GLN A 49 14.07 0.66 8.57
N MET A 50 13.72 1.49 9.54
CA MET A 50 12.33 1.96 9.72
C MET A 50 11.88 2.83 8.54
N GLU A 51 12.75 3.73 8.07
CA GLU A 51 12.48 4.55 6.87
C GLU A 51 12.28 3.67 5.62
N GLU A 52 13.13 2.65 5.42
CA GLU A 52 13.00 1.70 4.30
C GLU A 52 11.68 0.90 4.36
N TYR A 53 11.21 0.55 5.55
CA TYR A 53 9.92 -0.11 5.73
C TYR A 53 8.76 0.79 5.32
N ALA A 54 8.74 2.05 5.80
CA ALA A 54 7.72 3.02 5.41
C ALA A 54 7.72 3.23 3.87
N ASP A 55 8.90 3.47 3.28
CA ASP A 55 9.06 3.63 1.83
C ASP A 55 8.57 2.42 1.03
N THR A 56 8.86 1.21 1.52
CA THR A 56 8.40 -0.02 0.88
C THR A 56 6.89 -0.14 0.92
N LEU A 57 6.26 0.17 2.05
CA LEU A 57 4.81 0.11 2.20
C LEU A 57 4.10 1.13 1.31
N GLU A 58 4.59 2.37 1.26
CA GLU A 58 4.04 3.43 0.40
C GLU A 58 4.16 3.07 -1.08
N ARG A 59 5.31 2.54 -1.50
CA ARG A 59 5.50 2.06 -2.88
C ARG A 59 4.51 0.96 -3.22
N VAL A 60 4.32 -0.02 -2.33
CA VAL A 60 3.34 -1.10 -2.54
C VAL A 60 1.92 -0.54 -2.61
N CYS A 61 1.58 0.48 -1.83
CA CYS A 61 0.26 1.13 -1.90
C CYS A 61 0.01 1.80 -3.26
N ALA A 62 1.04 2.45 -3.82
CA ALA A 62 0.98 3.01 -5.17
C ALA A 62 0.78 1.91 -6.23
N GLU A 63 1.58 0.83 -6.17
CA GLU A 63 1.45 -0.31 -7.09
C GLU A 63 0.07 -0.99 -7.01
N ILE A 64 -0.50 -1.14 -5.82
CA ILE A 64 -1.86 -1.67 -5.66
C ILE A 64 -2.89 -0.74 -6.33
N SER A 65 -2.72 0.57 -6.25
CA SER A 65 -3.62 1.53 -6.90
C SER A 65 -3.56 1.39 -8.42
N ASP A 66 -2.37 1.31 -8.99
CA ASP A 66 -2.17 1.09 -10.43
C ASP A 66 -2.84 -0.22 -10.88
N TYR A 67 -2.67 -1.30 -10.11
CA TYR A 67 -3.33 -2.58 -10.42
C TYR A 67 -4.85 -2.55 -10.27
N ILE A 68 -5.39 -1.76 -9.33
CA ILE A 68 -6.84 -1.55 -9.22
C ILE A 68 -7.36 -0.88 -10.48
N ASP A 69 -6.69 0.17 -10.96
CA ASP A 69 -7.08 0.90 -12.17
C ASP A 69 -7.04 -0.02 -13.40
N GLU A 70 -5.99 -0.82 -13.58
CA GLU A 70 -5.89 -1.83 -14.64
C GLU A 70 -7.04 -2.85 -14.59
N LEU A 71 -7.41 -3.31 -13.38
CA LEU A 71 -8.51 -4.26 -13.21
C LEU A 71 -9.89 -3.61 -13.45
N GLN A 72 -10.05 -2.33 -13.11
CA GLN A 72 -11.25 -1.55 -13.41
C GLN A 72 -11.47 -1.47 -14.93
N GLU A 73 -10.42 -1.18 -15.71
CA GLU A 73 -10.52 -1.19 -17.18
C GLU A 73 -10.97 -2.56 -17.72
N VAL A 74 -10.52 -3.66 -17.13
CA VAL A 74 -10.90 -5.02 -17.55
C VAL A 74 -12.39 -5.31 -17.31
N ILE A 75 -13.00 -4.73 -16.25
CA ILE A 75 -14.43 -4.90 -15.97
C ILE A 75 -15.33 -3.88 -16.67
N ASP A 76 -14.77 -2.79 -17.20
CA ASP A 76 -15.52 -1.77 -17.95
C ASP A 76 -15.57 -2.09 -19.45
N ASN A 77 -14.55 -2.76 -20.00
CA ASN A 77 -14.54 -3.32 -21.37
C ASN A 77 -15.40 -4.60 -21.48
#